data_AF-A0A7R9TDP4-F1
#
_entry.id   AF-A0A7R9TDP4-F1
#
_cell.length_a   1.000
_cell.length_b   1.000
_cell.length_c   1.000
_cell.angle_alpha   90.00
_cell.angle_beta   90.00
_cell.angle_gamma   90.00
#
_symmetry.space_group_name_H-M   'P 1'
#
loop_
_entity.id
_entity.type
_entity.pdbx_description
1 polymer ?
#
loop_
_entity_poly.entity_id
_entity_poly.type
_entity_poly.pdbx_seq_one_letter_code
_entity_poly.pdbx_strand_id
1 'polypeptide(L)'
;FAVSYKRLLECSGSADLQAALEFQPVEGLCCVGAAAYEAVYCAESASEDTPPAAAPRVRLTEYVHSPVNSIAALRANCVGRLVSVRGTVVRASAVRPLVTMLEFKCEKCGEVSAVPMPDGVFNPPTKCGVNGCRSGRLVPRRKTARLVDWQRVRLQEQTSFGAAADGAAAGSDRRGRRDSGGGHLE
;
A
#
# COMPACT_ATOMS: atom_id res chain seq x y z
N PHE A 1 -5.83 -2.80 -10.89
CA PHE A 1 -4.86 -3.76 -11.44
C PHE A 1 -3.96 -4.25 -10.33
N ALA A 2 -3.89 -5.56 -10.10
CA ALA A 2 -2.91 -6.12 -9.17
C ALA A 2 -1.71 -6.61 -10.00
N VAL A 3 -0.50 -6.23 -9.62
CA VAL A 3 0.72 -6.57 -10.35
C VAL A 3 1.70 -7.20 -9.36
N SER A 4 2.25 -8.37 -9.68
CA SER A 4 3.31 -8.98 -8.87
C SER A 4 4.58 -8.17 -9.03
N TYR A 5 5.18 -7.74 -7.92
CA TYR A 5 6.41 -6.97 -7.93
C TYR A 5 7.56 -7.74 -8.60
N LYS A 6 7.68 -9.03 -8.31
CA LYS A 6 8.72 -9.88 -8.92
C LYS A 6 8.59 -9.96 -10.43
N ARG A 7 7.38 -10.30 -10.90
CA ARG A 7 7.11 -10.36 -12.35
C ARG A 7 7.29 -9.02 -13.03
N LEU A 8 6.91 -7.92 -12.37
CA LEU A 8 7.09 -6.58 -12.93
C LEU A 8 8.57 -6.27 -13.19
N LEU A 9 9.46 -6.61 -12.24
CA LEU A 9 10.90 -6.38 -12.41
C LEU A 9 11.52 -7.34 -13.43
N GLU A 10 11.12 -8.61 -13.43
CA GLU A 10 11.58 -9.59 -14.43
C GLU A 10 11.20 -9.17 -15.86
N CYS A 11 10.00 -8.64 -16.05
CA CYS A 11 9.51 -8.23 -17.37
C CYS A 11 9.99 -6.84 -17.81
N SER A 12 10.26 -5.90 -16.89
CA SER A 12 10.65 -4.54 -17.28
C SER A 12 12.09 -4.45 -17.77
N GLY A 13 12.99 -5.27 -17.22
CA GLY A 13 14.43 -5.21 -17.49
C GLY A 13 15.09 -3.86 -17.16
N SER A 14 14.38 -2.94 -16.50
CA SER A 14 14.81 -1.56 -16.24
C SER A 14 15.25 -1.41 -14.78
N ALA A 15 16.54 -1.10 -14.60
CA ALA A 15 17.09 -0.76 -13.29
C ALA A 15 16.44 0.52 -12.71
N ASP A 16 16.03 1.45 -13.58
CA ASP A 16 15.38 2.70 -13.19
C ASP A 16 14.01 2.46 -12.56
N LEU A 17 13.24 1.49 -13.07
CA LEU A 17 11.95 1.15 -12.48
C LEU A 17 12.11 0.59 -11.07
N GLN A 18 13.12 -0.27 -10.86
CA GLN A 18 13.41 -0.80 -9.53
C GLN A 18 13.79 0.31 -8.56
N ALA A 19 14.71 1.19 -8.96
CA ALA A 19 15.14 2.33 -8.15
C ALA A 19 13.97 3.28 -7.85
N ALA A 20 13.12 3.56 -8.84
CA ALA A 20 11.92 4.37 -8.64
C ALA A 20 10.99 3.72 -7.60
N LEU A 21 10.69 2.42 -7.70
CA LEU A 21 9.84 1.74 -6.73
C LEU A 21 10.45 1.64 -5.33
N GLU A 22 11.78 1.67 -5.20
CA GLU A 22 12.46 1.60 -3.91
C GLU A 22 12.58 2.97 -3.21
N PHE A 23 12.94 4.01 -3.96
CA PHE A 23 13.24 5.34 -3.42
C PHE A 23 12.12 6.36 -3.59
N GLN A 24 11.27 6.19 -4.61
CA GLN A 24 10.17 7.11 -4.98
C GLN A 24 8.93 6.31 -5.44
N PRO A 25 8.37 5.44 -4.59
CA PRO A 25 7.34 4.50 -4.98
C PRO A 25 6.04 5.15 -5.44
N VAL A 26 5.71 6.36 -4.97
CA VAL A 26 4.49 7.05 -5.42
C VAL A 26 4.61 7.40 -6.89
N GLU A 27 5.74 7.99 -7.28
CA GLU A 27 6.07 8.32 -8.66
C GLU A 27 6.22 7.06 -9.52
N GLY A 28 6.95 6.05 -9.03
CA GLY A 28 7.13 4.77 -9.72
C GLY A 28 5.79 4.07 -9.99
N LEU A 29 4.88 4.03 -9.01
CA LEU A 29 3.54 3.46 -9.19
C LEU A 29 2.67 4.28 -10.15
N CYS A 30 2.82 5.61 -10.17
CA CYS A 30 2.16 6.45 -11.16
C CYS A 30 2.63 6.14 -12.58
N CYS A 31 3.94 5.96 -12.79
CA CYS A 31 4.49 5.55 -14.09
C CYS A 31 3.96 4.18 -14.54
N VAL A 32 3.93 3.19 -13.64
CA VAL A 32 3.34 1.87 -13.92
C VAL A 32 1.84 1.99 -14.24
N GLY A 33 1.12 2.86 -13.53
CA GLY A 33 -0.29 3.16 -13.80
C GLY A 33 -0.52 3.79 -15.17
N ALA A 34 0.32 4.74 -15.57
CA ALA A 34 0.27 5.37 -16.89
C ALA A 34 0.57 4.35 -18.00
N ALA A 35 1.61 3.55 -17.86
CA ALA A 35 1.94 2.49 -18.82
C ALA A 35 0.83 1.44 -18.92
N ALA A 36 0.24 1.04 -17.79
CA ALA A 36 -0.91 0.12 -17.78
C ALA A 36 -2.14 0.75 -18.44
N TYR A 37 -2.37 2.04 -18.25
CA TYR A 37 -3.46 2.76 -18.93
C TYR A 37 -3.24 2.76 -20.44
N GLU A 38 -2.06 3.13 -20.91
CA GLU A 38 -1.74 3.14 -22.34
C GLU A 38 -1.85 1.74 -22.96
N ALA A 39 -1.29 0.72 -22.33
CA ALA A 39 -1.33 -0.65 -22.83
C ALA A 39 -2.76 -1.22 -22.92
N VAL A 40 -3.67 -0.81 -22.02
CA VAL A 40 -5.05 -1.30 -21.99
C VAL A 40 -5.95 -0.48 -22.91
N TYR A 41 -5.81 0.85 -22.92
CA TYR A 41 -6.77 1.75 -23.56
C TYR A 41 -6.29 2.35 -24.88
N CYS A 42 -5.00 2.33 -25.18
CA CYS A 42 -4.46 2.84 -26.46
C CYS A 42 -4.11 1.71 -27.45
N ALA A 43 -4.02 0.45 -26.99
CA ALA A 43 -3.77 -0.71 -27.86
C ALA A 43 -5.04 -1.26 -28.53
N GLU A 44 -6.21 -1.08 -27.91
CA GLU A 44 -7.51 -1.37 -28.52
C GLU A 44 -8.03 -0.09 -29.18
N SER A 45 -8.35 -0.16 -30.47
CA SER A 45 -8.80 0.95 -31.30
C SER A 45 -9.85 1.84 -30.60
N ALA A 46 -9.61 3.15 -30.63
CA ALA A 46 -10.49 4.21 -30.16
C ALA A 46 -11.93 4.09 -30.73
N SER A 47 -12.84 3.44 -30.00
CA SER A 47 -14.25 3.78 -30.10
C SER A 47 -14.47 5.03 -29.25
N GLU A 48 -14.76 6.16 -29.89
CA GLU A 48 -14.72 7.51 -29.31
C GLU A 48 -15.73 7.79 -28.16
N ASP A 49 -16.60 6.84 -27.78
CA ASP A 49 -17.76 7.14 -26.93
C ASP A 49 -17.63 6.79 -25.44
N THR A 50 -16.44 6.38 -24.96
CA THR A 50 -16.28 6.11 -23.52
C THR A 50 -15.32 7.11 -22.87
N PRO A 51 -15.78 7.98 -21.94
CA PRO A 51 -14.86 8.83 -21.19
C PRO A 51 -13.84 7.94 -20.49
N PRO A 52 -12.56 8.37 -20.41
CA PRO A 52 -11.50 7.55 -19.85
C PRO A 52 -11.89 7.14 -18.44
N ALA A 53 -12.16 5.84 -18.25
CA ALA A 53 -12.41 5.27 -16.96
C ALA A 53 -11.26 5.70 -16.05
N ALA A 54 -11.59 6.20 -14.85
CA ALA A 54 -10.63 6.80 -13.93
C ALA A 54 -9.31 6.02 -13.90
N ALA A 55 -8.18 6.75 -13.96
CA ALA A 55 -6.85 6.18 -14.11
C ALA A 55 -6.66 4.90 -13.27
N PRO A 56 -6.18 3.81 -13.89
CA PRO A 56 -6.15 2.50 -13.28
C PRO A 56 -5.33 2.52 -11.99
N ARG A 57 -5.96 2.18 -10.86
CA ARG A 57 -5.23 2.00 -9.60
C ARG A 57 -4.42 0.71 -9.67
N VAL A 58 -3.11 0.85 -9.73
CA VAL A 58 -2.15 -0.26 -9.65
C VAL A 58 -1.87 -0.60 -8.19
N ARG A 59 -1.97 -1.88 -7.85
CA ARG A 59 -1.65 -2.43 -6.54
C ARG A 59 -0.50 -3.41 -6.73
N LEU A 60 0.63 -3.15 -6.09
CA LEU A 60 1.70 -4.14 -6.03
C LEU A 60 1.33 -5.27 -5.08
N THR A 61 1.60 -6.49 -5.52
CA THR A 61 1.41 -7.73 -4.77
C THR A 61 2.76 -8.43 -4.68
N GLU A 62 2.92 -9.31 -3.68
CA GLU A 62 4.14 -10.10 -3.47
C GLU A 62 5.41 -9.26 -3.24
N TYR A 63 5.27 -7.98 -2.91
CA TYR A 63 6.39 -7.16 -2.47
C TYR A 63 6.82 -7.62 -1.07
N VAL A 64 7.96 -8.31 -1.02
CA VAL A 64 8.64 -8.65 0.22
C VAL A 64 10.03 -8.03 0.13
N HIS A 65 10.18 -6.86 0.76
CA HIS A 65 11.49 -6.27 0.95
C HIS A 65 12.31 -7.18 1.87
N SER A 66 13.53 -7.50 1.42
CA SER A 66 14.49 -8.27 2.20
C SER A 66 15.60 -7.33 2.67
N PRO A 67 15.91 -7.27 3.97
CA PRO A 67 15.27 -8.01 5.06
C PRO A 67 13.88 -7.45 5.42
N VAL A 68 12.99 -8.31 5.93
CA VAL A 68 11.71 -7.88 6.52
C VAL A 68 12.01 -7.09 7.77
N ASN A 69 11.51 -5.85 7.84
CA ASN A 69 11.80 -4.96 8.94
C ASN A 69 10.93 -5.29 10.15
N SER A 70 11.58 -5.38 11.31
CA SER A 70 10.91 -5.33 12.61
C SER A 70 10.23 -3.96 12.77
N ILE A 71 9.10 -3.89 13.48
CA ILE A 71 8.40 -2.61 13.69
C ILE A 71 9.31 -1.67 14.50
N ALA A 72 10.01 -2.19 15.49
CA ALA A 72 11.00 -1.45 16.27
C ALA A 72 12.23 -1.00 15.46
N ALA A 73 12.53 -1.62 14.31
CA ALA A 73 13.65 -1.27 13.45
C ALA A 73 13.34 -0.12 12.48
N LEU A 74 12.07 0.28 12.31
CA LEU A 74 11.70 1.38 11.42
C LEU A 74 12.31 2.70 11.89
N ARG A 75 12.91 3.45 10.96
CA ARG A 75 13.57 4.74 11.21
C ARG A 75 13.12 5.78 10.17
N ALA A 76 13.55 7.03 10.37
CA ALA A 76 13.17 8.16 9.51
C ALA A 76 13.57 7.96 8.03
N ASN A 77 14.62 7.19 7.75
CA ASN A 77 15.05 6.85 6.39
C ASN A 77 14.04 5.97 5.61
N CYS A 78 13.08 5.33 6.31
CA CYS A 78 12.02 4.55 5.69
C CYS A 78 10.84 5.42 5.22
N VAL A 79 10.79 6.70 5.60
CA VAL A 79 9.69 7.60 5.20
C VAL A 79 9.68 7.77 3.69
N GLY A 80 8.50 7.60 3.08
CA GLY A 80 8.31 7.70 1.64
C GLY A 80 8.75 6.47 0.85
N ARG A 81 9.20 5.38 1.50
CA ARG A 81 9.65 4.15 0.83
C ARG A 81 8.68 2.98 1.05
N LEU A 82 8.78 1.97 0.20
CA LEU A 82 8.09 0.69 0.44
C LEU A 82 8.84 -0.07 1.54
N VAL A 83 8.09 -0.58 2.52
CA VAL A 83 8.64 -1.41 3.60
C VAL A 83 7.78 -2.65 3.79
N SER A 84 8.42 -3.75 4.15
CA SER A 84 7.74 -4.96 4.59
C SER A 84 7.88 -5.08 6.10
N VAL A 85 6.74 -5.21 6.78
CA VAL A 85 6.65 -5.44 8.22
C VAL A 85 5.84 -6.71 8.49
N ARG A 86 6.13 -7.38 9.60
CA ARG A 86 5.37 -8.55 10.06
C ARG A 86 4.95 -8.35 11.50
N GLY A 87 3.70 -8.69 11.80
CA GLY A 87 3.11 -8.47 13.11
C GLY A 87 1.78 -9.21 13.25
N THR A 88 1.31 -9.33 14.49
CA THR A 88 -0.04 -9.82 14.79
C THR A 88 -1.04 -8.68 14.70
N VAL A 89 -2.15 -8.88 13.98
CA VAL A 89 -3.24 -7.90 13.96
C VAL A 89 -3.94 -7.92 15.32
N VAL A 90 -3.82 -6.82 16.07
CA VAL A 90 -4.47 -6.67 17.39
C VAL A 90 -5.88 -6.12 17.27
N ARG A 91 -6.09 -5.22 16.30
CA ARG A 91 -7.40 -4.60 16.08
C ARG A 91 -7.53 -4.11 14.65
N ALA A 92 -8.69 -4.34 14.05
CA ALA A 92 -9.13 -3.69 12.84
C ALA A 92 -10.37 -2.82 13.14
N SER A 93 -10.44 -1.61 12.60
CA SER A 93 -11.66 -0.81 12.64
C SER A 93 -12.70 -1.36 11.67
N ALA A 94 -13.96 -0.94 11.80
CA ALA A 94 -14.90 -1.05 10.69
C ALA A 94 -14.36 -0.27 9.47
N VAL A 95 -14.70 -0.74 8.28
CA VAL A 95 -14.45 -0.01 7.03
C VAL A 95 -15.32 1.24 7.03
N ARG A 96 -14.73 2.38 6.68
CA ARG A 96 -15.41 3.68 6.59
C ARG A 96 -15.05 4.34 5.26
N PRO A 97 -15.96 5.12 4.65
CA PRO A 97 -15.64 5.89 3.47
C PRO A 97 -14.71 7.06 3.82
N LEU A 98 -13.63 7.22 3.05
CA LEU A 98 -12.70 8.34 3.11
C LEU A 98 -12.92 9.23 1.88
N VAL A 99 -13.13 10.53 2.09
CA VAL A 99 -13.29 11.49 0.99
C VAL A 99 -11.92 11.83 0.43
N THR A 100 -11.67 11.49 -0.84
CA THR A 100 -10.40 11.78 -1.53
C THR A 100 -10.46 13.00 -2.42
N MET A 101 -11.66 13.43 -2.80
CA MET A 101 -11.89 14.63 -3.59
C MET A 101 -13.30 15.16 -3.34
N LEU A 102 -13.45 16.48 -3.28
CA LEU A 102 -14.74 17.14 -3.10
C LEU A 102 -14.76 18.46 -3.86
N GLU A 103 -15.90 18.77 -4.46
CA GLU A 103 -16.08 20.08 -5.10
C GLU A 103 -16.63 21.11 -4.14
N PHE A 104 -16.20 22.35 -4.33
CA PHE A 104 -16.68 23.52 -3.61
C PHE A 104 -17.24 24.53 -4.60
N LYS A 105 -18.41 25.09 -4.29
CA LYS A 105 -19.04 26.15 -5.08
C LYS A 105 -18.87 27.49 -4.40
N CYS A 106 -18.32 28.47 -5.12
CA CYS A 106 -18.29 29.85 -4.68
C CYS A 106 -19.70 30.44 -4.70
N GLU A 107 -20.15 31.04 -3.61
CA GLU A 107 -21.50 31.62 -3.56
C GLU A 107 -21.62 32.95 -4.31
N LYS A 108 -20.50 33.66 -4.53
CA LYS A 108 -20.51 34.98 -5.18
C LYS A 108 -20.52 34.86 -6.71
N CYS A 109 -19.58 34.12 -7.28
CA CYS A 109 -19.44 33.99 -8.73
C CYS A 109 -19.97 32.65 -9.27
N GLY A 110 -20.35 31.71 -8.40
CA GLY A 110 -20.85 30.40 -8.83
C GLY A 110 -19.78 29.38 -9.24
N GLU A 111 -18.50 29.78 -9.31
CA GLU A 111 -17.40 28.90 -9.71
C GLU A 111 -17.34 27.61 -8.90
N VAL A 112 -17.05 26.49 -9.56
CA VAL A 112 -16.90 25.19 -8.91
C VAL A 112 -15.45 24.74 -9.02
N SER A 113 -14.84 24.43 -7.87
CA SER A 113 -13.45 23.95 -7.82
C SER A 113 -13.38 22.61 -7.10
N ALA A 114 -12.76 21.62 -7.75
CA ALA A 114 -12.46 20.33 -7.13
C ALA A 114 -11.22 20.43 -6.26
N VAL A 115 -11.30 19.95 -5.02
CA VAL A 115 -10.20 19.98 -4.05
C VAL A 115 -9.81 18.55 -3.68
N PRO A 116 -8.56 18.12 -3.93
CA PRO A 116 -8.06 16.82 -3.51
C PRO A 116 -7.81 16.79 -1.99
N MET A 117 -8.17 15.68 -1.35
CA MET A 117 -7.96 15.41 0.08
C MET A 117 -7.36 14.00 0.24
N PRO A 118 -6.08 13.79 -0.14
CA PRO A 118 -5.49 12.46 -0.22
C PRO A 118 -5.39 11.74 1.13
N ASP A 119 -5.27 12.50 2.22
CA ASP A 119 -5.24 12.03 3.61
C ASP A 119 -6.65 11.95 4.24
N GLY A 120 -7.68 12.37 3.51
CA GLY A 120 -9.06 12.51 3.97
C GLY A 120 -9.28 13.58 5.04
N VAL A 121 -8.31 14.49 5.22
CA VAL A 121 -8.48 15.65 6.09
C VAL A 121 -9.35 16.67 5.36
N PHE A 122 -10.43 17.09 6.01
CA PHE A 122 -11.33 18.09 5.44
C PHE A 122 -10.67 19.47 5.50
N ASN A 123 -10.09 19.91 4.38
CA ASN A 123 -9.44 21.21 4.23
C ASN A 123 -10.13 22.02 3.12
N PRO A 124 -11.19 22.79 3.44
CA PRO A 124 -11.92 23.56 2.45
C PRO A 124 -11.09 24.77 1.95
N PRO A 125 -11.23 25.17 0.68
CA PRO A 125 -10.56 26.34 0.15
C PRO A 125 -11.09 27.60 0.85
N THR A 126 -10.18 28.51 1.21
CA THR A 126 -10.51 29.75 1.93
C THR A 126 -10.75 30.94 1.00
N LYS A 127 -10.42 30.80 -0.30
CA LYS A 127 -10.55 31.84 -1.33
C LYS A 127 -11.02 31.22 -2.63
N CYS A 128 -11.79 32.00 -3.38
CA CYS A 128 -12.17 31.64 -4.75
C CYS A 128 -10.94 31.71 -5.67
N GLY A 129 -10.79 30.73 -6.58
CA GLY A 129 -9.71 30.69 -7.57
C GLY A 129 -9.93 31.62 -8.77
N VAL A 130 -11.10 32.25 -8.92
CA VAL A 130 -11.41 33.15 -10.04
C VAL A 130 -10.77 34.51 -9.83
N ASN A 131 -10.01 34.96 -10.83
CA ASN A 131 -9.43 36.31 -10.86
C ASN A 131 -10.53 37.38 -10.71
N GLY A 132 -10.37 38.25 -9.71
CA GLY A 132 -11.34 39.31 -9.40
C GLY A 132 -12.44 38.90 -8.40
N CYS A 133 -12.59 37.60 -8.08
CA CYS A 133 -13.56 37.16 -7.08
C CYS A 133 -12.91 37.08 -5.69
N ARG A 134 -13.28 38.01 -4.80
CA ARG A 134 -12.78 38.07 -3.41
C ARG A 134 -13.63 37.28 -2.40
N SER A 135 -14.43 36.32 -2.87
CA SER A 135 -15.27 35.52 -1.96
C SER A 135 -14.41 34.59 -1.12
N GLY A 136 -14.65 34.59 0.19
CA GLY A 136 -14.14 33.57 1.12
C GLY A 136 -15.18 32.49 1.45
N ARG A 137 -16.41 32.60 0.92
CA ARG A 137 -17.48 31.65 1.20
C ARG A 137 -17.62 30.65 0.05
N LEU A 138 -17.08 29.45 0.28
CA LEU A 138 -17.10 28.32 -0.63
C LEU A 138 -17.86 27.17 0.04
N VAL A 139 -18.96 26.73 -0.58
CA VAL A 139 -19.85 25.72 -0.03
C VAL A 139 -19.50 24.34 -0.60
N PRO A 140 -19.27 23.32 0.25
CA PRO A 140 -19.00 21.97 -0.22
C PRO A 140 -20.22 21.35 -0.91
N ARG A 141 -20.02 20.79 -2.10
CA ARG A 141 -21.03 20.02 -2.83
C ARG A 141 -20.93 18.53 -2.47
N ARG A 142 -21.49 18.14 -1.33
CA ARG A 142 -21.32 16.76 -0.77
C ARG A 142 -21.66 15.61 -1.74
N LYS A 143 -22.59 15.82 -2.68
CA LYS A 143 -22.97 14.81 -3.69
C LYS A 143 -21.86 14.48 -4.69
N THR A 144 -20.83 15.32 -4.82
CA THR A 144 -19.71 15.11 -5.75
C THR A 144 -18.48 14.50 -5.07
N ALA A 145 -18.60 14.11 -3.80
CA ALA A 145 -17.53 13.48 -3.04
C ALA A 145 -17.07 12.18 -3.74
N ARG A 146 -15.77 12.10 -4.05
CA ARG A 146 -15.13 10.83 -4.41
C ARG A 146 -14.68 10.14 -3.14
N LEU A 147 -15.11 8.89 -2.98
CA LEU A 147 -14.88 8.11 -1.78
C LEU A 147 -14.00 6.90 -2.08
N VAL A 148 -13.19 6.52 -1.11
CA VAL A 148 -12.48 5.24 -1.11
C VAL A 148 -12.69 4.55 0.23
N ASP A 149 -12.71 3.23 0.23
CA ASP A 149 -12.78 2.47 1.46
C ASP A 149 -11.50 2.67 2.28
N TRP A 150 -11.67 2.96 3.56
CA TRP A 150 -10.58 3.14 4.49
C TRP A 150 -10.81 2.31 5.75
N GLN A 151 -9.74 1.70 6.24
CA GLN A 151 -9.73 0.90 7.44
C GLN A 151 -8.42 1.10 8.19
N ARG A 152 -8.50 1.24 9.51
CA ARG A 152 -7.32 1.29 10.37
C ARG A 152 -7.06 -0.08 10.96
N VAL A 153 -5.86 -0.60 10.72
CA VAL A 153 -5.35 -1.83 11.32
C VAL A 153 -4.24 -1.49 12.32
N ARG A 154 -4.31 -2.04 13.53
CA ARG A 154 -3.25 -1.96 14.55
C ARG A 154 -2.50 -3.29 14.58
N LEU A 155 -1.19 -3.21 14.39
CA LEU A 155 -0.29 -4.36 14.42
C LEU A 155 0.55 -4.32 15.71
N GLN A 156 0.85 -5.49 16.26
CA GLN A 156 1.84 -5.69 17.31
C GLN A 156 2.99 -6.53 16.75
N GLU A 157 4.22 -6.14 17.10
CA GLU A 157 5.44 -6.84 16.69
C GLU A 157 5.49 -8.26 17.27
N GLN A 158 6.00 -9.20 16.48
CA GLN A 158 6.23 -10.57 16.96
C GLN A 158 7.62 -10.67 17.57
N THR A 159 7.71 -11.14 18.81
CA THR A 159 8.96 -11.27 19.57
C THR A 159 9.88 -12.39 19.06
N SER A 160 9.36 -13.33 18.27
CA SER A 160 10.11 -14.47 17.75
C SER A 160 10.73 -14.20 16.37
N PHE A 161 11.39 -13.07 16.19
CA PHE A 161 12.04 -12.72 14.91
C PHE A 161 13.44 -13.35 14.72
N GLY A 162 13.76 -14.45 15.41
CA GLY A 162 15.12 -15.01 15.37
C GLY A 162 15.34 -16.45 15.86
N ALA A 163 14.42 -17.41 15.61
CA ALA A 163 14.67 -18.80 16.04
C ALA A 163 14.00 -19.93 15.20
N ALA A 164 13.50 -19.69 13.99
CA ALA A 164 12.77 -20.73 13.26
C ALA A 164 12.96 -20.71 11.74
N ALA A 165 14.21 -20.57 11.29
CA ALA A 165 14.58 -20.83 9.90
C ALA A 165 15.99 -21.42 9.78
N ASP A 166 16.37 -22.34 10.67
CA ASP A 166 17.45 -23.30 10.44
C ASP A 166 16.99 -24.65 11.02
N GLY A 167 16.36 -25.44 10.16
CA GLY A 167 15.99 -26.82 10.46
C GLY A 167 17.22 -27.71 10.52
N ALA A 168 17.98 -27.65 11.62
CA ALA A 168 18.93 -28.68 12.01
C ALA A 168 18.34 -29.46 13.19
N ALA A 169 17.41 -30.37 12.91
CA ALA A 169 17.02 -31.39 13.86
C ALA A 169 18.19 -32.38 14.00
N ALA A 170 19.09 -32.10 14.95
CA ALA A 170 20.06 -33.05 15.45
C ALA A 170 19.30 -34.25 16.02
N GLY A 171 19.41 -35.40 15.34
CA GLY A 171 18.95 -36.68 15.86
C GLY A 171 19.69 -36.99 17.16
N SER A 172 18.98 -36.94 18.28
CA SER A 172 19.47 -37.43 19.56
C SER A 172 19.50 -38.96 19.52
N ASP A 173 20.73 -39.46 19.52
CA ASP A 173 21.14 -40.86 19.59
C ASP A 173 20.47 -41.55 20.80
N ARG A 174 19.51 -42.45 20.52
CA ARG A 174 18.90 -43.33 21.53
C ARG A 174 19.91 -44.41 21.93
N ARG A 175 20.74 -44.15 22.94
CA ARG A 175 21.41 -45.24 23.67
C ARG A 175 20.47 -45.82 24.71
N GLY A 176 19.70 -46.80 24.26
CA GLY A 176 19.00 -47.76 25.09
C GLY A 176 19.98 -48.49 26.01
N ARG A 177 19.78 -48.25 27.29
CA ARG A 177 20.04 -49.09 28.47
C ARG A 177 20.16 -50.58 28.12
N ARG A 178 21.35 -51.16 28.30
CA ARG A 178 21.54 -52.62 28.32
C ARG A 178 21.10 -53.12 29.70
N ASP A 179 20.03 -53.91 29.71
CA ASP A 179 19.73 -54.81 30.83
C ASP A 179 20.77 -55.93 30.84
N SER A 180 21.53 -56.00 31.92
CA SER A 180 22.33 -57.17 32.26
C SER A 180 21.55 -57.94 33.33
N GLY A 181 20.66 -58.81 32.87
CA GLY A 181 20.14 -59.90 33.70
C GLY A 181 21.24 -60.94 33.90
N GLY A 182 21.77 -61.03 35.11
CA GLY A 182 22.63 -62.12 35.56
C GLY A 182 21.99 -62.78 36.76
N GLY A 183 21.40 -63.96 36.58
CA GLY A 183 21.03 -64.85 37.67
C GLY A 183 22.17 -65.81 38.00
N HIS A 184 22.27 -66.20 39.27
CA HIS A 184 22.59 -67.54 39.81
C HIS A 184 22.71 -67.39 41.34
N LEU A 185 21.80 -67.96 42.15
CA LEU A 185 21.93 -69.26 42.82
C LEU A 185 23.12 -69.31 43.81
N GLU A 186 22.86 -69.09 45.11
CA GLU A 186 22.74 -70.08 46.19
C GLU A 186 22.15 -69.42 47.45
#